data_AF-A0A0B1SDQ6-F1
#
_entry.id   AF-A0A0B1SDQ6-F1
#
_cell.length_a   1.000
_cell.length_b   1.000
_cell.length_c   1.000
_cell.angle_alpha   90.00
_cell.angle_beta   90.00
_cell.angle_gamma   90.00
#
_symmetry.space_group_name_H-M   'P 1'
#
loop_
_entity.id
_entity.type
_entity.pdbx_description
1 polymer ?
#
loop_
_entity_poly.entity_id
_entity_poly.type
_entity_poly.pdbx_seq_one_letter_code
_entity_poly.pdbx_strand_id
1 'polypeptide(L)' 'MREEYEKVGMRRSVDAVLIVHEHSLPHILLLQIGTTFFKLPGGELEVGEEETRWDEASVGSYARKD' A
#
# COMPACT_ATOMS: atom_id res chain seq x y z
N MET A 1 10.62 -7.41 14.50
CA MET A 1 11.59 -7.63 13.40
C MET A 1 12.45 -8.87 13.60
N ARG A 2 13.42 -8.96 14.53
CA ARG A 2 14.26 -10.17 14.65
C ARG A 2 13.49 -11.42 15.09
N GLU A 3 12.72 -11.32 16.18
CA GLU A 3 11.91 -12.44 16.68
C GLU A 3 10.84 -12.90 15.67
N GLU A 4 10.29 -11.95 14.92
CA GLU A 4 9.31 -12.23 13.88
C GLU A 4 9.96 -12.92 12.69
N TYR A 5 11.14 -12.46 12.27
CA TYR A 5 11.93 -13.12 11.23
C TYR A 5 12.30 -14.56 11.60
N GLU A 6 12.67 -14.81 12.86
CA GLU A 6 12.97 -16.16 13.35
C GLU A 6 11.74 -17.09 13.33
N LYS A 7 10.52 -16.54 13.43
CA LYS A 7 9.26 -17.31 13.47
C LYS A 7 8.64 -17.53 12.10
N VAL A 8 8.55 -16.48 11.29
CA VAL A 8 7.79 -16.46 10.03
C VAL A 8 8.65 -16.18 8.80
N GLY A 9 9.95 -15.95 8.98
CA GLY A 9 10.88 -15.65 7.89
C GLY A 9 10.79 -14.20 7.41
N MET A 10 11.07 -13.99 6.13
CA MET A 10 11.11 -12.66 5.54
C MET A 10 9.72 -12.00 5.58
N ARG A 11 9.62 -10.82 6.22
CA ARG A 11 8.44 -9.96 6.15
C ARG A 11 8.20 -9.57 4.70
N ARG A 12 6.96 -9.74 4.24
CA ARG A 12 6.52 -9.37 2.90
C ARG A 12 5.51 -8.23 3.01
N SER A 13 5.58 -7.28 2.08
CA SER A 13 4.66 -6.15 2.01
C SER A 13 4.43 -5.79 0.56
N VAL A 14 3.26 -5.22 0.28
CA VAL A 14 2.87 -4.70 -1.02
C VAL A 14 2.46 -3.25 -0.87
N ASP A 15 2.84 -2.44 -1.85
CA ASP A 15 2.47 -1.04 -1.95
C ASP A 15 1.85 -0.79 -3.32
N ALA A 16 0.69 -0.15 -3.36
CA ALA A 16 -0.04 0.19 -4.57
C ALA A 16 0.33 1.58 -5.07
N VAL A 17 0.61 1.71 -6.37
CA VAL A 17 0.83 3.00 -7.03
C VAL A 17 -0.45 3.42 -7.74
N LEU A 18 -1.16 4.36 -7.16
CA LEU A 18 -2.38 4.93 -7.73
C LEU A 18 -2.03 6.15 -8.58
N ILE A 19 -2.36 6.09 -9.87
CA ILE A 19 -2.08 7.17 -10.83
C ILE A 19 -3.39 7.84 -11.21
N VAL A 20 -3.42 9.17 -11.08
CA VAL A 20 -4.47 10.04 -11.62
C VAL A 20 -3.86 11.02 -12.61
N HIS A 21 -4.68 11.71 -13.39
CA HIS A 21 -4.18 12.76 -14.28
C HIS A 21 -4.98 14.05 -14.11
N GLU A 22 -4.27 15.18 -14.16
CA GLU A 22 -4.88 16.50 -14.19
C GLU A 22 -4.07 17.35 -15.17
N HIS A 23 -4.74 18.11 -16.06
CA HIS A 23 -4.09 18.89 -17.11
C HIS A 23 -3.09 18.10 -17.98
N SER A 24 -3.38 16.82 -18.25
CA SER A 24 -2.50 15.89 -18.98
C SER A 24 -1.17 15.57 -18.29
N LEU A 25 -1.06 15.85 -16.99
CA LEU A 25 0.09 15.48 -16.15
C LEU A 25 -0.29 14.33 -15.21
N PRO A 26 0.49 13.23 -15.18
CA PRO A 26 0.25 12.13 -14.25
C PRO A 26 0.67 12.52 -12.83
N HIS A 27 -0.17 12.18 -11.86
CA HIS A 27 0.08 12.39 -10.44
C HIS A 27 -0.04 11.05 -9.70
N ILE A 28 0.84 10.82 -8.73
CA ILE A 28 0.78 9.65 -7.85
C ILE A 28 0.06 10.06 -6.56
N LEU A 29 -0.94 9.30 -6.14
CA LEU A 29 -1.61 9.52 -4.86
C LEU A 29 -0.78 8.90 -3.72
N LEU A 30 -0.56 9.69 -2.67
CA LEU A 30 0.18 9.30 -1.48
C LEU A 30 -0.67 9.54 -0.21
N LEU A 31 -0.50 8.68 0.79
CA LEU A 31 -1.04 8.88 2.12
C LEU A 31 -0.10 9.78 2.92
N GLN A 32 -0.58 10.97 3.29
CA GLN A 32 0.14 11.89 4.16
C GLN A 32 -0.12 11.55 5.64
N ILE A 33 0.95 11.38 6.41
CA ILE A 33 0.90 11.14 7.85
C ILE A 33 1.68 12.27 8.55
N GLY A 34 0.96 13.22 9.17
CA GLY A 34 1.60 14.42 9.70
C GLY A 34 2.05 15.38 8.58
N THR A 35 3.13 16.13 8.79
CA THR A 35 3.51 17.22 7.88
C THR A 35 4.51 16.82 6.79
N THR A 36 5.43 15.90 7.08
CA THR A 36 6.57 15.58 6.19
C THR A 36 6.67 14.11 5.80
N PHE A 37 5.73 13.27 6.23
CA PHE A 37 5.79 11.84 5.98
C PHE A 37 4.71 11.41 5.01
N PHE A 38 5.11 10.74 3.94
CA PHE A 38 4.26 10.28 2.87
C PHE A 38 4.53 8.80 2.59
N LYS A 39 3.48 8.03 2.34
CA LYS A 39 3.55 6.60 2.01
C LYS A 39 2.65 6.26 0.85
N LEU A 40 3.01 5.21 0.12
CA LEU A 40 2.06 4.55 -0.76
C LEU A 40 0.98 3.84 0.08
N PRO A 41 -0.26 3.74 -0.41
CA PRO A 41 -1.23 2.82 0.15
C PRO A 41 -0.70 1.40 0.04
N GLY A 42 -0.72 0.65 1.13
CA GLY A 42 -0.10 -0.67 1.17
C GLY A 42 -0.17 -1.29 2.55
N GLY A 43 0.34 -2.52 2.64
CA GLY A 43 0.23 -3.34 3.83
C GLY A 43 1.23 -4.47 3.89
N GLU A 44 1.30 -5.11 5.05
CA GLU A 44 2.02 -6.37 5.20
C GLU A 44 1.16 -7.52 4.71
N LEU A 45 1.79 -8.49 4.04
CA LEU A 45 1.14 -9.73 3.67
C LEU A 45 1.14 -10.68 4.86
N GLU A 46 0.04 -11.39 5.05
CA GLU A 46 0.00 -12.53 5.95
C GLU A 46 0.83 -13.70 5.41
N VAL A 47 1.22 -14.63 6.29
CA VAL A 47 2.02 -15.79 5.90
C VAL A 47 1.23 -16.66 4.93
N GLY A 48 1.78 -16.84 3.72
CA GLY A 48 1.13 -17.59 2.65
C GLY A 48 0.08 -16.78 1.86
N GLU A 49 -0.12 -15.50 2.19
CA GLU A 49 -0.95 -14.61 1.39
C GLU A 49 -0.28 -14.31 0.04
N GLU A 50 -1.12 -14.26 -0.99
CA GLU A 50 -0.71 -13.93 -2.35
C GLU A 50 -0.74 -12.42 -2.57
N GLU A 51 0.19 -11.92 -3.37
CA GLU A 51 0.44 -10.49 -3.51
C GLU A 51 -0.75 -9.77 -4.16
N THR A 52 -1.40 -10.40 -5.14
CA THR A 52 -2.48 -9.76 -5.93
C THR A 52 -3.82 -9.66 -5.18
N ARG A 53 -4.05 -10.50 -4.16
CA ARG A 53 -5.31 -10.49 -3.39
C ARG A 53 -5.51 -9.19 -2.60
N TRP A 54 -4.43 -8.51 -2.23
CA TRP A 54 -4.49 -7.27 -1.45
C TRP A 54 -5.21 -6.12 -2.18
N ASP A 55 -5.21 -6.14 -3.51
CA ASP A 55 -5.62 -5.00 -4.33
C ASP A 55 -7.14 -4.84 -4.44
N GLU A 56 -7.92 -5.92 -4.43
CA GLU A 56 -9.36 -5.84 -4.78
C GLU A 56 -10.24 -5.27 -3.66
N ALA A 57 -9.98 -5.63 -2.39
CA ALA A 57 -10.83 -5.23 -1.27
C ALA A 57 -10.44 -3.86 -0.68
N SER A 58 -9.16 -3.50 -0.72
CA SER A 58 -8.63 -2.34 0.01
C SER A 58 -8.61 -1.06 -0.83
N VAL A 59 -8.27 -1.13 -2.12
CA VAL A 59 -8.12 0.04 -2.99
C VAL A 59 -9.44 0.78 -3.23
N GLY A 60 -10.56 0.06 -3.31
CA GLY A 60 -11.90 0.63 -3.49
C GLY A 60 -12.34 1.58 -2.36
N SER A 61 -11.74 1.46 -1.16
CA SER A 61 -11.99 2.37 -0.03
C SER A 61 -11.20 3.68 -0.11
N TYR A 62 -10.05 3.68 -0.78
CA TYR A 62 -9.21 4.87 -0.95
C TYR A 62 -9.69 5.78 -2.09
N ALA A 63 -10.31 5.21 -3.13
CA ALA A 63 -10.82 5.96 -4.28
C ALA A 63 -12.21 6.60 -4.04
N ARG A 64 -12.93 6.20 -2.98
CA ARG A 64 -14.23 6.78 -2.60
C ARG A 64 -14.07 7.73 -1.41
N LYS A 65 -13.60 8.94 -1.69
CA LYS A 65 -13.88 10.09 -0.83
C LYS A 65 -14.34 11.22 -1.74
N ASP A 66 -15.60 11.10 -2.12
CA ASP A 66 -16.40 12.23 -2.58
C ASP A 66 -16.68 13.16 -1.37
#